data_AF-A0A2M7BH37-F1
#
_entry.id   AF-A0A2M7BH37-F1
#
_cell.length_a   1.000
_cell.length_b   1.000
_cell.length_c   1.000
_cell.angle_alpha   90.00
_cell.angle_beta   90.00
_cell.angle_gamma   90.00
#
_symmetry.space_group_name_H-M   'P 1'
#
loop_
_entity.id
_entity.type
_entity.pdbx_description
1 polymer ?
#
loop_
_entity_poly.entity_id
_entity_poly.type
_entity_poly.pdbx_seq_one_letter_code
_entity_poly.pdbx_strand_id
1 'polypeptide(L)'
;MDNIKKFQRLLEELFQFDAADLDFGIYRIMNYKRGVIERFIQEDLPKSISQELAQGALAGQTQAAKELEAAKKKVLAISDDAV
;
A
#
# COMPACT_ATOMS: atom_id res chain seq x y z
N MET A 1 -2.58 -10.93 5.59
CA MET A 1 -3.17 -11.26 4.27
C MET A 1 -4.68 -11.05 4.20
N ASP A 2 -5.42 -11.09 5.32
CA ASP A 2 -6.89 -10.94 5.29
C ASP A 2 -7.43 -9.56 4.87
N ASN A 3 -6.74 -8.47 5.23
CA ASN A 3 -7.26 -7.12 4.94
C ASN A 3 -7.22 -6.77 3.45
N ILE A 4 -6.18 -7.20 2.73
CA ILE A 4 -6.11 -7.01 1.26
C ILE A 4 -7.26 -7.78 0.59
N LYS A 5 -7.48 -9.05 0.98
CA LYS A 5 -8.59 -9.85 0.45
C LYS A 5 -9.97 -9.29 0.79
N LYS A 6 -10.13 -8.68 1.97
CA LYS A 6 -11.37 -7.98 2.34
C LYS A 6 -11.59 -6.74 1.47
N PHE A 7 -10.53 -5.98 1.22
CA PHE A 7 -10.60 -4.79 0.38
C PHE A 7 -10.89 -5.13 -1.09
N GLN A 8 -10.25 -6.17 -1.63
CA GLN A 8 -10.53 -6.68 -2.97
C GLN A 8 -12.01 -7.06 -3.13
N ARG A 9 -12.56 -7.83 -2.18
CA ARG A 9 -13.98 -8.19 -2.17
C ARG A 9 -14.91 -6.98 -2.11
N LEU A 10 -14.58 -5.98 -1.29
CA LEU A 10 -15.38 -4.75 -1.25
C LEU A 10 -15.35 -4.01 -2.60
N LEU A 11 -14.21 -3.98 -3.29
CA LEU A 11 -14.12 -3.37 -4.62
C LEU A 11 -14.94 -4.16 -5.64
N GLU A 12 -14.88 -5.49 -5.61
CA GLU A 12 -15.70 -6.36 -6.47
C GLU A 12 -17.21 -6.12 -6.24
N GLU A 13 -17.64 -5.96 -4.98
CA GLU A 13 -19.02 -5.60 -4.61
C GLU A 13 -19.41 -4.21 -5.14
N LEU A 14 -18.57 -3.20 -4.91
CA LEU A 14 -18.82 -1.82 -5.34
C LEU A 14 -18.90 -1.68 -6.87
N PHE A 15 -18.08 -2.44 -7.58
CA PHE A 15 -18.09 -2.49 -9.05
C PHE A 15 -19.11 -3.49 -9.60
N GLN A 16 -19.89 -4.14 -8.73
CA GLN A 16 -20.94 -5.08 -9.08
C GLN A 16 -20.46 -6.15 -10.07
N PHE A 17 -19.35 -6.82 -9.73
CA PHE A 17 -18.74 -7.80 -10.62
C PHE A 17 -19.70 -8.95 -10.98
N ASP A 18 -20.62 -9.33 -10.10
CA ASP A 18 -21.61 -10.37 -10.38
C ASP A 18 -22.75 -9.91 -11.30
N ALA A 19 -22.88 -8.61 -11.58
CA ALA A 19 -23.93 -8.04 -12.42
C ALA A 19 -23.58 -8.08 -13.94
N ALA A 20 -22.73 -9.02 -14.35
CA ALA A 20 -22.14 -9.09 -15.68
C ALA A 20 -23.13 -9.24 -16.83
N ASP A 21 -24.36 -9.66 -16.57
CA ASP A 21 -25.41 -9.80 -17.59
C ASP A 21 -26.17 -8.50 -17.90
N LEU A 22 -25.81 -7.37 -17.26
CA LEU A 22 -26.43 -6.07 -17.53
C LEU A 22 -25.78 -5.40 -18.75
N ASP A 23 -26.44 -5.43 -19.90
CA ASP A 23 -25.93 -4.85 -21.15
C ASP A 23 -26.36 -3.39 -21.43
N PHE A 24 -27.03 -2.72 -20.48
CA PHE A 24 -27.55 -1.37 -20.65
C PHE A 24 -26.78 -0.30 -19.87
N GLY A 25 -26.79 0.93 -20.39
CA GLY A 25 -26.24 2.10 -19.69
C GLY A 25 -24.75 1.96 -19.35
N ILE A 26 -24.38 2.33 -18.12
CA ILE A 26 -22.99 2.31 -17.64
C ILE A 26 -22.42 0.88 -17.52
N TYR A 27 -23.27 -0.14 -17.38
CA TYR A 27 -22.86 -1.53 -17.27
C TYR A 27 -22.19 -2.06 -18.53
N ARG A 28 -22.56 -1.55 -19.72
CA ARG A 28 -21.90 -1.89 -20.98
C ARG A 28 -20.42 -1.48 -20.99
N ILE A 29 -20.11 -0.30 -20.43
CA ILE A 29 -18.73 0.20 -20.32
C ILE A 29 -17.96 -0.61 -19.28
N MET A 30 -18.60 -0.90 -18.15
CA MET A 30 -18.05 -1.73 -17.07
C MET A 30 -17.72 -3.14 -17.57
N ASN A 31 -18.62 -3.79 -18.30
CA ASN A 31 -18.41 -5.10 -18.92
C ASN A 31 -17.28 -5.08 -19.95
N TYR A 32 -17.22 -4.06 -20.81
CA TYR A 32 -16.14 -3.90 -21.78
C TYR A 32 -14.76 -3.76 -21.12
N LYS A 33 -14.70 -3.10 -19.96
CA LYS A 33 -13.46 -2.89 -19.20
C LYS A 33 -13.25 -3.90 -18.07
N ARG A 34 -14.11 -4.90 -17.93
CA ARG A 34 -14.12 -5.85 -16.80
C ARG A 34 -12.76 -6.48 -16.54
N GLY A 35 -12.12 -7.01 -17.58
CA GLY A 35 -10.80 -7.63 -17.44
C GLY A 35 -9.67 -6.65 -17.07
N VAL A 36 -9.83 -5.36 -17.35
CA VAL A 36 -8.88 -4.32 -16.91
C VAL A 36 -9.09 -4.01 -15.42
N ILE A 37 -10.35 -3.87 -15.01
CA ILE A 37 -10.71 -3.61 -13.61
C ILE A 37 -10.34 -4.80 -12.73
N GLU A 38 -10.55 -6.03 -13.21
CA GLU A 38 -10.20 -7.26 -12.49
C GLU A 38 -8.70 -7.35 -12.25
N ARG A 39 -7.88 -7.15 -13.29
CA ARG A 39 -6.42 -7.11 -13.17
C ARG A 39 -5.96 -6.03 -12.21
N PHE A 40 -6.58 -4.85 -12.28
CA PHE A 40 -6.25 -3.77 -11.36
C PHE A 40 -6.50 -4.16 -9.90
N ILE A 41 -7.65 -4.76 -9.59
CA ILE A 41 -8.03 -5.17 -8.22
C ILE A 41 -7.16 -6.33 -7.73
N GLN A 42 -6.89 -7.32 -8.58
CA GLN A 42 -6.23 -8.56 -8.19
C GLN A 42 -4.69 -8.46 -8.18
N GLU A 43 -4.10 -7.68 -9.09
CA GLU A 43 -2.66 -7.65 -9.32
C GLU A 43 -2.05 -6.27 -9.03
N ASP A 44 -2.50 -5.24 -9.75
CA ASP A 44 -1.82 -3.94 -9.76
C ASP A 44 -1.94 -3.21 -8.41
N LEU A 45 -3.15 -3.19 -7.84
CA LEU A 45 -3.44 -2.48 -6.61
C LEU A 45 -2.72 -3.09 -5.39
N PRO A 46 -2.76 -4.41 -5.14
CA PRO A 46 -1.98 -5.02 -4.05
C PRO A 46 -0.47 -4.80 -4.20
N LYS A 47 0.04 -4.87 -5.43
CA LYS A 47 1.47 -4.63 -5.72
C LYS A 47 1.86 -3.19 -5.39
N SER A 48 1.07 -2.21 -5.83
CA SER A 48 1.30 -0.80 -5.56
C SER A 48 1.27 -0.48 -4.06
N ILE A 49 0.25 -0.97 -3.34
CA ILE A 49 0.15 -0.81 -1.88
C ILE A 49 1.38 -1.40 -1.18
N SER A 50 1.80 -2.60 -1.59
CA SER A 50 2.95 -3.28 -0.97
C SER A 50 4.25 -2.50 -1.21
N GLN A 51 4.43 -1.94 -2.40
CA GLN A 51 5.59 -1.12 -2.75
C GLN A 51 5.65 0.16 -1.93
N GLU A 52 4.55 0.91 -1.86
CA GLU A 52 4.48 2.17 -1.10
C GLU A 52 4.71 1.95 0.41
N LEU A 53 4.07 0.92 0.99
CA LEU A 53 4.28 0.59 2.39
C LEU A 53 5.73 0.17 2.69
N ALA A 54 6.36 -0.59 1.78
CA ALA A 54 7.76 -0.98 1.93
C ALA A 54 8.70 0.23 1.86
N GLN A 55 8.46 1.17 0.93
CA GLN A 55 9.24 2.40 0.84
C GLN A 55 9.10 3.27 2.10
N GLY A 56 7.87 3.44 2.60
CA GLY A 56 7.62 4.17 3.85
C GLY A 56 8.31 3.52 5.07
N ALA A 57 8.25 2.20 5.18
CA ALA A 57 8.95 1.47 6.24
C ALA A 57 10.48 1.63 6.15
N LEU A 58 11.04 1.58 4.95
CA LEU A 58 12.47 1.76 4.71
C LEU A 58 12.94 3.17 5.07
N ALA A 59 12.15 4.18 4.71
CA ALA A 59 12.40 5.58 5.07
C ALA A 59 12.38 5.77 6.59
N GLY A 60 11.39 5.19 7.28
CA GLY A 60 11.30 5.23 8.75
C GLY A 60 12.49 4.57 9.45
N GLN A 61 12.92 3.38 8.99
CA GLN A 61 14.09 2.70 9.55
C GLN A 61 15.38 3.51 9.35
N THR A 62 15.56 4.10 8.17
CA THR A 62 16.72 4.93 7.86
C THR A 62 16.78 6.16 8.78
N GLN A 63 15.63 6.79 9.03
CA GLN A 63 15.53 7.94 9.91
C GLN A 63 15.84 7.56 11.37
N ALA A 64 15.27 6.46 11.85
CA ALA A 64 15.53 5.95 13.20
C ALA A 64 17.02 5.59 13.40
N ALA A 65 17.68 5.00 12.40
CA ALA A 65 19.11 4.70 12.46
C ALA A 65 19.97 5.97 12.54
N LYS A 66 19.63 7.02 11.78
CA LYS A 66 20.31 8.32 11.85
C LYS A 66 20.14 8.98 13.21
N GLU A 67 18.93 8.95 13.77
CA GLU A 67 18.64 9.51 15.09
C GLU A 67 19.39 8.76 16.19
N LEU A 68 19.48 7.43 16.10
CA LEU A 68 20.27 6.62 17.03
C LEU A 68 21.76 6.97 16.98
N GLU A 69 22.33 7.10 15.79
CA GLU A 69 23.75 7.48 15.63
C GLU A 69 24.01 8.92 16.12
N ALA A 70 23.10 9.85 15.86
CA ALA A 70 23.19 11.20 16.40
C ALA A 70 23.10 11.21 17.94
N ALA A 71 22.21 10.41 18.52
CA ALA A 71 22.08 10.27 19.97
C ALA A 71 23.35 9.66 20.59
N LYS A 72 23.91 8.60 20.01
CA LYS A 72 25.18 8.00 20.45
C LYS A 72 26.32 9.02 20.46
N LYS A 73 26.47 9.80 19.38
CA LYS A 73 27.51 10.84 19.30
C LYS A 73 27.36 11.91 20.38
N LYS A 74 26.13 12.34 20.67
CA LYS A 74 25.86 13.29 21.76
C LYS A 74 26.24 12.73 23.12
N VAL A 75 25.91 11.47 23.39
CA VAL A 75 26.28 10.80 24.65
C VAL A 75 27.79 10.71 24.80
N LEU A 76 28.53 10.38 23.74
CA LEU A 76 30.00 10.33 23.76
C LEU A 76 30.63 11.71 24.03
N ALA A 77 30.11 12.76 23.38
CA ALA A 77 30.62 14.12 23.59
C ALA A 77 30.42 14.60 25.04
N ILE A 78 29.27 14.28 25.64
CA ILE A 78 29.00 14.61 27.05
C ILE A 78 29.93 13.84 28.01
N SER A 79 30.31 12.61 27.67
CA SER A 79 31.27 11.85 28.50
C SER A 79 32.71 12.35 28.37
N ASP A 80 33.09 12.88 27.20
CA ASP A 80 34.43 13.46 26.98
C ASP A 80 34.58 14.84 27.63
N ASP A 81 33.51 15.64 27.70
CA ASP A 81 33.49 16.96 28.38
C ASP A 81 33.43 16.86 29.92
N ALA A 82 33.17 15.66 30.47
CA ALA A 82 33.02 15.40 31.90
C ALA A 82 34.31 14.88 32.60
N VAL A 83 35.44 14.88 31.90
CA VAL A 83 36.78 14.46 32.37
C VAL A 83 37.73 15.65 32.36
#